data_AF-V4AN77-F1
#
_entry.id   AF-V4AN77-F1
#
_cell.length_a   1.000
_cell.length_b   1.000
_cell.length_c   1.000
_cell.angle_alpha   90.00
_cell.angle_beta   90.00
_cell.angle_gamma   90.00
#
_symmetry.space_group_name_H-M   'P 1'
#
loop_
_entity.id
_entity.type
_entity.pdbx_description
1 polymer ?
#
loop_
_entity_poly.entity_id
_entity_poly.type
_entity_poly.pdbx_seq_one_letter_code
_entity_poly.pdbx_strand_id
1 'polypeptide(L)'
;MARKLKYFFFQEFVGNPVLFSDGTTRFDIGQRNPQTCWFLAMLANLSEDQEFFRRVLTDDSYYTSPDRYDGIFHCKLWKFGQWRDVYTDDYLPVGIDRNKRLYIWTSHSATDNNEMWVSLMEKAFARFHGSYDEVYGGQPGDAYLALTGGVSERIVFEDHRIEPIKLFHRIRNALRTGALVSCGVWVRHAVLKLYFRNTGRLISMISTMFQVETRHGDRVCLLRVRNPWGRVEWRGDWSDTSRKWDDLIDGARIPDHAEDGEFWISIGDFLRYFFQLTICSITPDVDVDGRRDDLSEYISYEKVL
;
A
#
# COMPACT_ATOMS: atom_id res chain seq x y z
N MET A 1 -15.18 -24.86 9.05
CA MET A 1 -16.56 -24.33 8.96
C MET A 1 -16.47 -22.89 8.50
N ALA A 2 -16.86 -22.58 7.26
CA ALA A 2 -16.90 -21.19 6.79
C ALA A 2 -17.95 -20.45 7.63
N ARG A 3 -17.54 -19.41 8.37
CA ARG A 3 -18.52 -18.52 9.03
C ARG A 3 -19.32 -17.86 7.92
N LYS A 4 -20.63 -18.08 7.88
CA LYS A 4 -21.53 -17.39 6.96
C LYS A 4 -21.46 -15.90 7.29
N LEU A 5 -20.80 -15.12 6.43
CA LEU A 5 -20.75 -13.67 6.59
C LEU A 5 -22.15 -13.11 6.45
N LYS A 6 -22.48 -12.15 7.31
CA LYS A 6 -23.67 -11.32 7.12
C LYS A 6 -23.26 -10.10 6.31
N TYR A 7 -24.23 -9.45 5.71
CA TYR A 7 -24.02 -8.18 5.02
C TYR A 7 -25.05 -7.18 5.57
N PHE A 8 -24.62 -5.95 5.74
CA PHE A 8 -25.46 -4.82 6.15
C PHE A 8 -25.06 -3.59 5.34
N PHE A 9 -26.03 -2.73 5.08
CA PHE A 9 -25.76 -1.37 4.64
C PHE A 9 -25.08 -0.64 5.78
N PHE A 10 -24.14 0.24 5.47
CA PHE A 10 -23.31 0.85 6.49
C PHE A 10 -24.14 1.71 7.47
N GLN A 11 -25.18 2.38 6.97
CA GLN A 11 -26.15 3.14 7.78
C GLN A 11 -26.93 2.29 8.79
N GLU A 12 -27.01 0.96 8.62
CA GLU A 12 -27.77 0.10 9.54
C GLU A 12 -27.05 -0.16 10.86
N PHE A 13 -25.73 0.05 10.93
CA PHE A 13 -24.93 -0.25 12.11
C PHE A 13 -23.92 0.83 12.48
N VAL A 14 -23.86 1.93 11.73
CA VAL A 14 -23.02 3.10 12.00
C VAL A 14 -23.88 4.36 12.03
N GLY A 15 -23.73 5.16 13.08
CA GLY A 15 -24.70 6.21 13.41
C GLY A 15 -24.61 7.48 12.56
N ASN A 16 -23.43 7.87 12.08
CA ASN A 16 -23.24 9.08 11.28
C ASN A 16 -22.18 8.87 10.20
N PRO A 17 -22.51 8.11 9.14
CA PRO A 17 -21.52 7.74 8.15
C PRO A 17 -21.08 8.91 7.28
N VAL A 18 -19.79 8.93 6.97
CA VAL A 18 -19.15 9.91 6.09
C VAL A 18 -18.27 9.18 5.08
N LEU A 19 -18.12 9.74 3.88
CA LEU A 19 -17.13 9.20 2.94
C LEU A 19 -15.72 9.45 3.48
N PHE A 20 -15.44 10.70 3.86
CA PHE A 20 -14.17 11.17 4.42
C PHE A 20 -14.46 11.96 5.70
N SER A 21 -13.75 11.69 6.81
CA SER A 21 -13.86 12.50 8.04
C SER A 21 -13.03 13.77 7.98
N ASP A 22 -11.79 13.62 7.52
CA ASP A 22 -10.75 14.66 7.50
C ASP A 22 -9.86 14.57 6.25
N GLY A 23 -10.42 14.01 5.17
CA GLY A 23 -9.73 13.77 3.89
C GLY A 23 -9.38 12.30 3.73
N THR A 24 -8.29 12.02 3.02
CA THR A 24 -7.77 10.64 2.91
C THR A 24 -6.38 10.60 3.53
N THR A 25 -6.21 9.80 4.56
CA THR A 25 -4.92 9.62 5.21
C THR A 25 -4.50 8.17 5.12
N ARG A 26 -3.20 7.96 5.03
CA ARG A 26 -2.60 6.63 5.18
C ARG A 26 -3.00 5.94 6.50
N PHE A 27 -3.33 6.72 7.53
CA PHE A 27 -3.65 6.21 8.87
C PHE A 27 -5.07 5.64 8.92
N ASP A 28 -5.93 6.01 7.97
CA ASP A 28 -7.28 5.46 7.87
C ASP A 28 -7.21 3.98 7.49
N ILE A 29 -6.14 3.49 6.85
CA ILE A 29 -6.19 2.14 6.27
C ILE A 29 -6.00 1.03 7.32
N GLY A 30 -7.13 0.49 7.78
CA GLY A 30 -7.20 -0.65 8.67
C GLY A 30 -7.53 -1.96 7.94
N GLN A 31 -6.56 -2.87 7.86
CA GLN A 31 -6.82 -4.22 7.34
C GLN A 31 -7.39 -5.17 8.40
N ARG A 32 -8.37 -6.00 8.00
CA ARG A 32 -8.85 -7.13 8.80
C ARG A 32 -8.64 -8.46 8.08
N ASN A 33 -9.67 -9.01 7.44
CA ASN A 33 -9.64 -10.41 6.99
C ASN A 33 -9.05 -10.67 5.59
N PRO A 34 -9.46 -9.96 4.52
CA PRO A 34 -8.95 -10.28 3.19
C PRO A 34 -7.43 -10.10 3.14
N GLN A 35 -6.71 -11.01 2.46
CA GLN A 35 -5.26 -10.89 2.21
C GLN A 35 -4.98 -9.92 1.05
N THR A 36 -5.60 -8.75 1.12
CA THR A 36 -5.52 -7.60 0.19
C THR A 36 -4.47 -6.58 0.66
N CYS A 37 -3.55 -6.99 1.53
CA CYS A 37 -2.49 -6.13 2.07
C CYS A 37 -1.67 -5.44 0.98
N TRP A 38 -1.49 -6.10 -0.16
CA TRP A 38 -0.81 -5.58 -1.33
C TRP A 38 -1.53 -4.36 -1.95
N PHE A 39 -2.87 -4.40 -1.99
CA PHE A 39 -3.70 -3.29 -2.45
C PHE A 39 -3.74 -2.17 -1.41
N LEU A 40 -4.04 -2.51 -0.16
CA LEU A 40 -4.16 -1.53 0.94
C LEU A 40 -2.83 -0.79 1.20
N ALA A 41 -1.68 -1.45 1.06
CA ALA A 41 -0.39 -0.80 1.16
C ALA A 41 -0.20 0.28 0.10
N MET A 42 -0.56 -0.01 -1.17
CA MET A 42 -0.48 0.96 -2.26
C MET A 42 -1.49 2.09 -2.07
N LEU A 43 -2.72 1.74 -1.70
CA LEU A 43 -3.78 2.70 -1.39
C LEU A 43 -3.31 3.71 -0.34
N ALA A 44 -2.62 3.24 0.72
CA ALA A 44 -2.14 4.11 1.80
C ALA A 44 -1.08 5.11 1.40
N ASN A 45 -0.25 4.78 0.41
CA ASN A 45 0.79 5.69 -0.04
C ASN A 45 0.24 6.69 -1.06
N LEU A 46 -0.68 6.23 -1.91
CA LEU A 46 -1.32 7.08 -2.91
C LEU A 46 -2.35 8.04 -2.30
N SER A 47 -2.99 7.67 -1.19
CA SER A 47 -3.95 8.53 -0.49
C SER A 47 -3.32 9.75 0.18
N GLU A 48 -1.98 9.76 0.37
CA GLU A 48 -1.27 10.94 0.91
C GLU A 48 -1.20 12.09 -0.12
N ASP A 49 -1.22 11.77 -1.42
CA ASP A 49 -1.30 12.75 -2.49
C ASP A 49 -2.77 13.02 -2.84
N GLN A 50 -3.36 13.99 -2.16
CA GLN A 50 -4.77 14.37 -2.33
C GLN A 50 -5.13 14.79 -3.75
N GLU A 51 -4.21 15.43 -4.47
CA GLU A 51 -4.48 15.90 -5.83
C GLU A 51 -4.51 14.72 -6.80
N PHE A 52 -3.55 13.82 -6.66
CA PHE A 52 -3.52 12.59 -7.42
C PHE A 52 -4.72 11.69 -7.10
N PHE A 53 -5.02 11.50 -5.82
CA PHE A 53 -6.04 10.57 -5.37
C PHE A 53 -7.45 10.97 -5.79
N ARG A 54 -7.69 12.27 -6.04
CA ARG A 54 -8.94 12.77 -6.64
C ARG A 54 -9.24 12.22 -8.03
N ARG A 55 -8.24 11.65 -8.74
CA ARG A 55 -8.46 10.96 -10.02
C ARG A 55 -9.19 9.62 -9.84
N VAL A 56 -9.02 9.00 -8.68
CA VAL A 56 -9.61 7.71 -8.29
C VAL A 56 -10.90 7.93 -7.51
N LEU A 57 -10.89 8.88 -6.56
CA LEU A 57 -12.04 9.23 -5.71
C LEU A 57 -12.36 10.72 -5.81
N THR A 58 -13.46 11.03 -6.50
CA THR A 58 -13.94 12.40 -6.69
C THR A 58 -14.93 12.79 -5.58
N ASP A 59 -15.22 14.09 -5.45
CA ASP A 59 -16.14 14.59 -4.41
C ASP A 59 -17.59 14.08 -4.57
N ASP A 60 -17.93 13.58 -5.76
CA ASP A 60 -19.22 12.95 -6.09
C ASP A 60 -19.17 11.41 -6.00
N SER A 61 -18.08 10.81 -5.52
CA SER A 61 -17.93 9.36 -5.38
C SER A 61 -18.96 8.72 -4.47
N TYR A 62 -19.51 9.47 -3.51
CA TYR A 62 -20.53 8.99 -2.58
C TYR A 62 -21.25 10.13 -1.89
N TYR A 63 -22.56 9.99 -1.68
CA TYR A 63 -23.33 10.95 -0.90
C TYR A 63 -23.87 10.30 0.37
N THR A 64 -23.59 10.89 1.52
CA THR A 64 -24.14 10.45 2.82
C THR A 64 -25.27 11.32 3.34
N SER A 65 -25.51 12.49 2.73
CA SER A 65 -26.57 13.39 3.18
C SER A 65 -27.96 12.77 2.92
N PRO A 66 -28.91 12.86 3.87
CA PRO A 66 -30.20 12.17 3.73
C PRO A 66 -31.02 12.52 2.48
N ASP A 67 -30.80 13.71 1.91
CA ASP A 67 -31.45 14.21 0.70
C ASP A 67 -30.82 13.71 -0.61
N ARG A 68 -29.57 13.24 -0.58
CA ARG A 68 -28.84 12.76 -1.76
C ARG A 68 -28.37 11.31 -1.67
N TYR A 69 -28.47 10.68 -0.52
CA TYR A 69 -28.08 9.29 -0.33
C TYR A 69 -28.91 8.37 -1.22
N ASP A 70 -28.21 7.62 -2.09
CA ASP A 70 -28.77 6.60 -2.97
C ASP A 70 -28.13 5.22 -2.76
N GLY A 71 -27.18 5.10 -1.81
CA GLY A 71 -26.45 3.88 -1.53
C GLY A 71 -25.42 3.49 -2.61
N ILE A 72 -25.14 4.37 -3.58
CA ILE A 72 -24.25 4.07 -4.71
C ILE A 72 -22.91 4.78 -4.51
N PHE A 73 -21.86 3.98 -4.46
CA PHE A 73 -20.47 4.43 -4.52
C PHE A 73 -19.90 4.25 -5.91
N HIS A 74 -19.06 5.19 -6.34
CA HIS A 74 -18.22 4.99 -7.52
C HIS A 74 -16.80 5.48 -7.34
N CYS A 75 -15.88 4.84 -8.05
CA CYS A 75 -14.48 5.25 -8.16
C CYS A 75 -13.94 4.93 -9.55
N LYS A 76 -12.78 5.48 -9.90
CA LYS A 76 -12.10 5.21 -11.17
C LYS A 76 -10.92 4.29 -10.97
N LEU A 77 -10.90 3.18 -11.72
CA LEU A 77 -9.77 2.25 -11.76
C LEU A 77 -9.26 2.09 -13.19
N TRP A 78 -7.95 1.94 -13.33
CA TRP A 78 -7.28 1.78 -14.60
C TRP A 78 -7.24 0.32 -15.05
N LYS A 79 -7.58 0.06 -16.32
CA LYS A 79 -7.42 -1.26 -16.93
C LYS A 79 -7.30 -1.15 -18.45
N PHE A 80 -6.28 -1.81 -18.98
CA PHE A 80 -6.01 -1.90 -20.43
C PHE A 80 -6.04 -0.54 -21.13
N GLY A 81 -5.30 0.44 -20.61
CA GLY A 81 -5.16 1.74 -21.27
C GLY A 81 -6.33 2.71 -21.03
N GLN A 82 -7.31 2.37 -20.18
CA GLN A 82 -8.47 3.23 -19.95
C GLN A 82 -8.88 3.31 -18.47
N TRP A 83 -9.29 4.52 -18.03
CA TRP A 83 -9.95 4.71 -16.75
C TRP A 83 -11.37 4.18 -16.86
N ARG A 84 -11.81 3.41 -15.88
CA ARG A 84 -13.12 2.78 -15.82
C ARG A 84 -13.81 3.22 -14.55
N ASP A 85 -15.01 3.76 -14.68
CA ASP A 85 -15.89 3.99 -13.54
C ASP A 85 -16.40 2.64 -13.01
N VAL A 86 -16.22 2.43 -11.71
CA VAL A 86 -16.59 1.21 -11.01
C VAL A 86 -17.64 1.57 -9.96
N TYR A 87 -18.85 1.06 -10.16
CA TYR A 87 -19.97 1.30 -9.27
C TYR A 87 -20.19 0.12 -8.33
N THR A 88 -20.42 0.40 -7.06
CA THR A 88 -20.83 -0.58 -6.04
C THR A 88 -21.88 0.02 -5.13
N ASP A 89 -22.77 -0.81 -4.58
CA ASP A 89 -23.56 -0.39 -3.42
C ASP A 89 -22.70 -0.34 -2.13
N ASP A 90 -23.25 0.19 -1.04
CA ASP A 90 -22.63 0.25 0.29
C ASP A 90 -22.98 -0.94 1.21
N TYR A 91 -23.48 -2.04 0.63
CA TYR A 91 -23.78 -3.29 1.35
C TYR A 91 -22.51 -4.10 1.63
N LEU A 92 -21.97 -4.00 2.84
CA LEU A 92 -20.64 -4.52 3.18
C LEU A 92 -20.71 -5.82 4.00
N PRO A 93 -19.73 -6.75 3.84
CA PRO A 93 -19.64 -7.92 4.68
C PRO A 93 -19.29 -7.52 6.12
N VAL A 94 -20.06 -8.03 7.08
CA VAL A 94 -19.90 -7.74 8.50
C VAL A 94 -19.60 -8.99 9.31
N GLY A 95 -18.66 -8.83 10.24
CA GLY A 95 -18.36 -9.79 11.29
C GLY A 95 -19.06 -9.43 12.59
N ILE A 96 -19.14 -10.42 13.49
CA ILE A 96 -19.54 -10.23 14.88
C ILE A 96 -18.35 -10.60 15.75
N ASP A 97 -17.93 -9.69 16.63
CA ASP A 97 -16.82 -9.92 17.55
C ASP A 97 -17.25 -10.79 18.76
N ARG A 98 -16.33 -11.05 19.68
CA ARG A 98 -16.62 -11.86 20.89
C ARG A 98 -17.65 -11.20 21.81
N ASN A 99 -17.78 -9.88 21.75
CA ASN A 99 -18.68 -9.06 22.54
C ASN A 99 -20.01 -8.79 21.82
N LYS A 100 -20.30 -9.53 20.73
CA LYS A 100 -21.49 -9.38 19.88
C LYS A 100 -21.60 -8.02 19.17
N ARG A 101 -20.50 -7.28 19.02
CA ARG A 101 -20.45 -6.03 18.26
C ARG A 101 -20.25 -6.33 16.78
N LEU A 102 -20.97 -5.60 15.94
CA LEU A 102 -20.78 -5.63 14.49
C LEU A 102 -19.50 -4.88 14.14
N TYR A 103 -18.78 -5.39 13.15
CA TYR A 103 -17.64 -4.71 12.55
C TYR A 103 -17.55 -5.08 11.07
N ILE A 104 -17.00 -4.19 10.25
CA ILE A 104 -16.74 -4.47 8.84
C ILE A 104 -15.70 -5.60 8.75
N TRP A 105 -16.03 -6.67 8.05
CA TRP A 105 -15.17 -7.86 8.00
C TRP A 105 -13.89 -7.65 7.15
N THR A 106 -13.97 -6.71 6.20
CA THR A 106 -12.96 -6.33 5.20
C THR A 106 -12.00 -5.25 5.73
N SER A 107 -11.45 -4.41 4.86
CA SER A 107 -10.83 -3.15 5.27
C SER A 107 -11.84 -2.19 5.92
N HIS A 108 -11.33 -1.24 6.72
CA HIS A 108 -12.11 -0.20 7.42
C HIS A 108 -11.22 1.02 7.67
N SER A 109 -11.83 2.16 8.00
CA SER A 109 -11.08 3.27 8.57
C SER A 109 -10.60 2.92 9.98
N ALA A 110 -9.31 3.05 10.25
CA ALA A 110 -8.68 2.77 11.54
C ALA A 110 -8.71 3.98 12.49
N THR A 111 -8.94 5.18 11.95
CA THR A 111 -8.96 6.48 12.63
C THR A 111 -10.39 6.89 13.01
N ASP A 112 -11.38 6.63 12.15
CA ASP A 112 -12.79 6.91 12.42
C ASP A 112 -13.72 5.75 11.99
N ASN A 113 -14.47 5.17 12.92
CA ASN A 113 -15.42 4.10 12.59
C ASN A 113 -16.59 4.55 11.72
N ASN A 114 -16.82 5.86 11.57
CA ASN A 114 -17.84 6.43 10.70
C ASN A 114 -17.39 6.58 9.25
N GLU A 115 -16.08 6.47 9.00
CA GLU A 115 -15.49 6.73 7.69
C GLU A 115 -15.48 5.47 6.81
N MET A 116 -15.91 5.64 5.55
CA MET A 116 -16.27 4.53 4.67
C MET A 116 -15.30 4.30 3.51
N TRP A 117 -14.53 5.30 3.09
CA TRP A 117 -13.83 5.26 1.80
C TRP A 117 -12.91 4.04 1.65
N VAL A 118 -12.22 3.62 2.71
CA VAL A 118 -11.32 2.45 2.69
C VAL A 118 -12.08 1.16 2.37
N SER A 119 -13.26 0.99 2.97
CA SER A 119 -14.09 -0.21 2.81
C SER A 119 -14.72 -0.26 1.42
N LEU A 120 -15.24 0.88 0.97
CA LEU A 120 -15.85 1.02 -0.35
C LEU A 120 -14.83 0.86 -1.47
N MET A 121 -13.62 1.42 -1.31
CA MET A 121 -12.51 1.24 -2.25
C MET A 121 -12.08 -0.21 -2.39
N GLU A 122 -11.92 -0.94 -1.28
CA GLU A 122 -11.58 -2.36 -1.35
C GLU A 122 -12.70 -3.19 -2.00
N LYS A 123 -13.97 -2.85 -1.74
CA LYS A 123 -15.12 -3.49 -2.39
C LYS A 123 -15.16 -3.22 -3.89
N ALA A 124 -14.97 -1.97 -4.31
CA ALA A 124 -14.93 -1.59 -5.72
C ALA A 124 -13.77 -2.29 -6.43
N PHE A 125 -12.60 -2.34 -5.82
CA PHE A 125 -11.46 -3.09 -6.33
C PHE A 125 -11.76 -4.59 -6.47
N ALA A 126 -12.32 -5.22 -5.44
CA ALA A 126 -12.74 -6.61 -5.49
C ALA A 126 -13.76 -6.87 -6.62
N ARG A 127 -14.77 -6.00 -6.78
CA ARG A 127 -15.74 -6.09 -7.88
C ARG A 127 -15.07 -5.94 -9.25
N PHE A 128 -14.14 -5.00 -9.39
CA PHE A 128 -13.43 -4.74 -10.64
C PHE A 128 -12.62 -5.95 -11.14
N HIS A 129 -12.16 -6.78 -10.19
CA HIS A 129 -11.44 -8.01 -10.43
C HIS A 129 -12.31 -9.28 -10.33
N GLY A 130 -13.61 -9.14 -10.01
CA GLY A 130 -14.60 -10.22 -10.00
C GLY A 130 -15.18 -10.51 -8.61
N SER A 131 -14.34 -10.68 -7.59
CA SER A 131 -14.78 -10.89 -6.20
C SER A 131 -13.66 -10.62 -5.19
N TYR A 132 -13.99 -10.66 -3.89
CA TYR A 132 -12.98 -10.62 -2.82
C TYR A 132 -12.00 -11.80 -2.87
N ASP A 133 -12.44 -12.96 -3.35
CA ASP A 133 -11.59 -14.15 -3.46
C ASP A 133 -10.54 -13.99 -4.58
N GLU A 134 -10.89 -13.29 -5.67
CA GLU A 134 -9.99 -13.05 -6.81
C GLU A 134 -8.86 -12.07 -6.49
N VAL A 135 -9.05 -11.18 -5.51
CA VAL A 135 -8.03 -10.19 -5.09
C VAL A 135 -7.17 -10.68 -3.92
N TYR A 136 -7.29 -11.95 -3.55
CA TYR A 136 -6.52 -12.55 -2.46
C TYR A 136 -5.06 -12.78 -2.86
N GLY A 137 -4.12 -12.17 -2.13
CA GLY A 137 -2.68 -12.47 -2.30
C GLY A 137 -2.04 -11.97 -3.60
N GLY A 138 -2.58 -10.91 -4.20
CA GLY A 138 -2.05 -10.25 -5.40
C GLY A 138 -0.71 -9.53 -5.20
N GLN A 139 -0.30 -8.72 -6.18
CA GLN A 139 1.00 -8.03 -6.20
C GLN A 139 0.86 -6.51 -6.11
N PRO A 140 1.73 -5.82 -5.34
CA PRO A 140 1.65 -4.36 -5.21
C PRO A 140 1.69 -3.61 -6.54
N GLY A 141 2.41 -4.15 -7.52
CA GLY A 141 2.46 -3.59 -8.88
C GLY A 141 1.11 -3.54 -9.59
N ASP A 142 0.26 -4.56 -9.41
CA ASP A 142 -1.07 -4.62 -10.03
C ASP A 142 -2.01 -3.58 -9.39
N ALA A 143 -1.88 -3.36 -8.07
CA ALA A 143 -2.66 -2.36 -7.36
C ALA A 143 -2.23 -0.96 -7.79
N TYR A 144 -0.92 -0.74 -7.90
CA TYR A 144 -0.38 0.51 -8.39
C TYR A 144 -0.85 0.80 -9.82
N LEU A 145 -0.80 -0.18 -10.72
CA LEU A 145 -1.33 -0.05 -12.08
C LEU A 145 -2.81 0.33 -12.06
N ALA A 146 -3.65 -0.36 -11.28
CA ALA A 146 -5.08 -0.07 -11.20
C ALA A 146 -5.40 1.31 -10.61
N LEU A 147 -4.61 1.79 -9.66
CA LEU A 147 -4.82 3.08 -9.00
C LEU A 147 -4.20 4.26 -9.75
N THR A 148 -3.25 4.02 -10.66
CA THR A 148 -2.46 5.10 -11.26
C THR A 148 -2.34 5.08 -12.78
N GLY A 149 -2.47 3.91 -13.39
CA GLY A 149 -2.08 3.66 -14.77
C GLY A 149 -0.58 3.61 -15.03
N GLY A 150 0.25 3.75 -13.99
CA GLY A 150 1.70 3.64 -14.08
C GLY A 150 2.17 2.20 -14.23
N VAL A 151 3.50 2.05 -14.31
CA VAL A 151 4.17 0.77 -14.51
C VAL A 151 4.88 0.33 -13.25
N SER A 152 5.10 -0.98 -13.15
CA SER A 152 5.86 -1.54 -12.04
C SER A 152 6.88 -2.55 -12.51
N GLU A 153 8.02 -2.56 -11.84
CA GLU A 153 9.07 -3.56 -11.99
C GLU A 153 9.17 -4.37 -10.71
N ARG A 154 8.98 -5.68 -10.80
CA ARG A 154 9.13 -6.61 -9.69
C ARG A 154 10.49 -7.30 -9.75
N ILE A 155 11.24 -7.21 -8.65
CA ILE A 155 12.55 -7.83 -8.47
C ILE A 155 12.43 -8.90 -7.38
N VAL A 156 12.59 -10.17 -7.74
CA VAL A 156 12.56 -11.31 -6.80
C VAL A 156 13.98 -11.71 -6.43
N PHE A 157 14.28 -11.83 -5.14
CA PHE A 157 15.66 -12.02 -4.67
C PHE A 157 16.13 -13.47 -4.80
N GLU A 158 15.23 -14.44 -4.69
CA GLU A 158 15.55 -15.87 -4.78
C GLU A 158 16.10 -16.27 -6.17
N ASP A 159 15.66 -15.57 -7.22
CA ASP A 159 16.01 -15.91 -8.61
C ASP A 159 17.28 -15.20 -9.12
N HIS A 160 17.86 -14.29 -8.32
CA HIS A 160 18.91 -13.38 -8.78
C HIS A 160 20.08 -13.31 -7.79
N ARG A 161 21.31 -13.32 -8.32
CA ARG A 161 22.48 -12.86 -7.56
C ARG A 161 22.43 -11.34 -7.47
N ILE A 162 21.72 -10.83 -6.46
CA ILE A 162 21.61 -9.39 -6.26
C ILE A 162 22.83 -8.86 -5.53
N GLU A 163 23.55 -7.95 -6.18
CA GLU A 163 24.62 -7.18 -5.54
C GLU A 163 24.00 -6.09 -4.65
N PRO A 164 24.25 -6.10 -3.31
CA PRO A 164 23.57 -5.21 -2.37
C PRO A 164 23.71 -3.73 -2.70
N ILE A 165 24.92 -3.28 -3.07
CA ILE A 165 25.20 -1.88 -3.37
C ILE A 165 24.52 -1.42 -4.67
N LYS A 166 24.46 -2.29 -5.68
CA LYS A 166 23.74 -1.99 -6.93
C LYS A 166 22.24 -1.85 -6.66
N LEU A 167 21.65 -2.74 -5.87
CA LEU A 167 20.25 -2.63 -5.48
C LEU A 167 20.01 -1.34 -4.68
N PHE A 168 20.87 -1.03 -3.70
CA PHE A 168 20.76 0.19 -2.92
C PHE A 168 20.76 1.45 -3.80
N HIS A 169 21.68 1.53 -4.77
CA HIS A 169 21.71 2.65 -5.73
C HIS A 169 20.45 2.70 -6.60
N ARG A 170 19.93 1.54 -7.02
CA ARG A 170 18.71 1.45 -7.81
C ARG A 170 17.49 1.97 -7.05
N ILE A 171 17.30 1.52 -5.81
CA ILE A 171 16.20 2.00 -4.94
C ILE A 171 16.34 3.50 -4.70
N ARG A 172 17.56 3.99 -4.41
CA ARG A 172 17.82 5.42 -4.21
C ARG A 172 17.42 6.23 -5.43
N ASN A 173 17.77 5.77 -6.64
CA ASN A 173 17.40 6.46 -7.87
C ASN A 173 15.89 6.48 -8.08
N ALA A 174 15.21 5.35 -7.84
CA ALA A 174 13.76 5.26 -7.93
C ALA A 174 13.05 6.23 -6.97
N LEU A 175 13.45 6.27 -5.69
CA LEU A 175 12.87 7.20 -4.71
C LEU A 175 13.10 8.66 -5.11
N ARG A 176 14.27 8.99 -5.68
CA ARG A 176 14.58 10.36 -6.13
C ARG A 176 13.75 10.81 -7.33
N THR A 177 13.23 9.88 -8.14
CA THR A 177 12.33 10.18 -9.25
C THR A 177 10.85 10.15 -8.84
N GLY A 178 10.55 10.05 -7.54
CA GLY A 178 9.18 9.98 -7.04
C GLY A 178 8.51 8.62 -7.23
N ALA A 179 9.27 7.57 -7.55
CA ALA A 179 8.72 6.22 -7.63
C ALA A 179 8.39 5.69 -6.23
N LEU A 180 7.30 4.93 -6.10
CA LEU A 180 7.01 4.17 -4.89
C LEU A 180 7.79 2.87 -4.92
N VAL A 181 8.40 2.52 -3.79
CA VAL A 181 9.14 1.26 -3.68
C VAL A 181 8.54 0.41 -2.58
N SER A 182 7.90 -0.68 -2.96
CA SER A 182 7.37 -1.67 -2.02
C SER A 182 8.29 -2.88 -1.88
N CYS A 183 8.17 -3.58 -0.78
CA CYS A 183 8.94 -4.77 -0.48
C CYS A 183 8.06 -5.81 0.22
N GLY A 184 8.31 -7.09 -0.08
CA GLY A 184 7.57 -8.20 0.47
C GLY A 184 8.40 -8.99 1.47
N VAL A 185 7.82 -9.29 2.63
CA VAL A 185 8.39 -10.20 3.63
C VAL A 185 7.45 -11.36 3.92
N TRP A 186 8.02 -12.56 4.07
CA TRP A 186 7.25 -13.73 4.48
C TRP A 186 6.95 -13.69 5.97
N VAL A 187 5.67 -13.81 6.34
CA VAL A 187 5.24 -13.85 7.75
C VAL A 187 5.73 -15.11 8.47
N ARG A 188 6.39 -16.05 7.78
CA ARG A 188 6.98 -17.26 8.37
C ARG A 188 8.20 -17.00 9.26
N HIS A 189 8.83 -15.81 9.17
CA HIS A 189 9.91 -15.44 10.07
C HIS A 189 9.41 -15.30 11.51
N ALA A 190 10.13 -15.89 12.48
CA ALA A 190 9.67 -16.03 13.87
C ALA A 190 9.25 -14.72 14.54
N VAL A 191 9.93 -13.62 14.21
CA VAL A 191 9.61 -12.27 14.70
C VAL A 191 8.22 -11.83 14.23
N LEU A 192 7.88 -12.07 12.96
CA LEU A 192 6.59 -11.66 12.38
C LEU A 192 5.43 -12.61 12.77
N LYS A 193 5.71 -13.90 13.01
CA LYS A 193 4.70 -14.86 13.50
C LYS A 193 4.07 -14.46 14.83
N LEU A 194 4.81 -13.76 15.70
CA LEU A 194 4.30 -13.29 16.98
C LEU A 194 3.19 -12.24 16.81
N TYR A 195 3.21 -11.49 15.71
CA TYR A 195 2.29 -10.39 15.45
C TYR A 195 1.18 -10.74 14.48
N PHE A 196 1.44 -11.64 13.53
CA PHE A 196 0.46 -12.04 12.52
C PHE A 196 -0.05 -13.46 12.81
N ARG A 197 -1.33 -13.55 13.17
CA ARG A 197 -2.04 -14.83 13.36
C ARG A 197 -2.14 -15.69 12.10
N ASN A 198 -1.98 -15.08 10.92
CA ASN A 198 -2.13 -15.74 9.64
C ASN A 198 -0.76 -15.93 8.97
N THR A 199 -0.53 -17.10 8.39
CA THR A 199 0.58 -17.31 7.44
C THR A 199 0.29 -16.54 6.16
N GLY A 200 1.19 -15.66 5.74
CA GLY A 200 0.98 -14.86 4.53
C GLY A 200 2.19 -14.03 4.14
N ARG A 201 1.94 -13.02 3.31
CA ARG A 201 2.89 -11.98 2.90
C ARG A 201 2.53 -10.67 3.57
N LEU A 202 3.52 -9.96 4.07
CA LEU A 202 3.39 -8.56 4.47
C LEU A 202 4.06 -7.72 3.38
N ILE A 203 3.37 -6.69 2.93
CA ILE A 203 3.88 -5.70 1.99
C ILE A 203 4.16 -4.42 2.76
N SER A 204 5.41 -3.98 2.74
CA SER A 204 5.90 -2.75 3.35
C SER A 204 6.44 -1.81 2.28
N MET A 205 6.62 -0.53 2.61
CA MET A 205 7.20 0.46 1.70
C MET A 205 8.58 0.89 2.17
N ILE A 206 9.46 1.25 1.24
CA ILE A 206 10.72 1.92 1.54
C ILE A 206 10.46 3.41 1.42
N SER A 207 10.53 4.14 2.54
CA SER A 207 10.23 5.58 2.59
C SER A 207 11.46 6.44 2.32
N THR A 208 12.62 6.03 2.85
CA THR A 208 13.88 6.74 2.66
C THR A 208 15.08 5.82 2.89
N MET A 209 16.29 6.32 2.65
CA MET A 209 17.52 5.56 2.69
C MET A 209 18.67 6.45 3.16
N PHE A 210 19.57 5.88 3.95
CA PHE A 210 20.80 6.56 4.37
C PHE A 210 22.02 5.68 4.13
N GLN A 211 23.16 6.33 3.90
CA GLN A 211 24.45 5.69 3.94
C GLN A 211 25.22 6.35 5.09
N VAL A 212 25.64 5.53 6.05
CA VAL A 212 26.30 5.98 7.28
C VAL A 212 27.68 5.35 7.39
N GLU A 213 28.57 5.99 8.13
CA GLU A 213 29.90 5.47 8.42
C GLU A 213 30.03 5.21 9.93
N THR A 214 30.50 4.02 10.29
CA THR A 214 30.76 3.64 11.67
C THR A 214 32.09 4.22 12.14
N ARG A 215 32.29 4.34 13.45
CA ARG A 215 33.57 4.74 14.07
C ARG A 215 34.74 3.85 13.68
N HIS A 216 34.46 2.66 13.17
CA HIS A 216 35.45 1.70 12.67
C HIS A 216 35.77 1.89 11.17
N GLY A 217 35.15 2.87 10.50
CA GLY A 217 35.34 3.17 9.07
C GLY A 217 34.47 2.33 8.13
N ASP A 218 33.53 1.54 8.66
CA ASP A 218 32.64 0.73 7.83
C ASP A 218 31.50 1.58 7.27
N ARG A 219 31.25 1.46 5.96
CA ARG A 219 30.11 2.11 5.31
C ARG A 219 28.90 1.18 5.30
N VAL A 220 27.82 1.62 5.94
CA VAL A 220 26.58 0.86 6.05
C VAL A 220 25.48 1.55 5.26
N CYS A 221 24.80 0.76 4.42
CA CYS A 221 23.67 1.20 3.62
C CYS A 221 22.37 0.78 4.32
N LEU A 222 21.58 1.75 4.77
CA LEU A 222 20.38 1.57 5.55
C LEU A 222 19.13 1.95 4.75
N LEU A 223 18.09 1.13 4.87
CA LEU A 223 16.76 1.35 4.32
C LEU A 223 15.81 1.67 5.47
N ARG A 224 15.01 2.72 5.33
CA ARG A 224 13.85 2.96 6.20
C ARG A 224 12.65 2.27 5.57
N VAL A 225 12.14 1.26 6.25
CA VAL A 225 11.01 0.46 5.81
C VAL A 225 9.82 0.79 6.71
N ARG A 226 8.67 1.00 6.10
CA ARG A 226 7.41 1.31 6.75
C ARG A 226 6.42 0.18 6.54
N ASN A 227 5.95 -0.39 7.64
CA ASN A 227 4.79 -1.25 7.64
C ASN A 227 3.51 -0.39 7.56
N PRO A 228 2.67 -0.55 6.53
CA PRO A 228 1.46 0.26 6.36
C PRO A 228 0.45 0.09 7.51
N TRP A 229 0.54 -0.98 8.30
CA TRP A 229 -0.36 -1.19 9.45
C TRP A 229 0.03 -0.40 10.71
N GLY A 230 1.12 0.37 10.67
CA GLY A 230 1.53 1.22 11.79
C GLY A 230 1.97 0.46 13.04
N ARG A 231 2.36 -0.80 12.88
CA ARG A 231 2.76 -1.72 13.95
C ARG A 231 3.73 -2.76 13.41
N VAL A 232 4.44 -3.44 14.29
CA VAL A 232 5.41 -4.51 13.95
C VAL A 232 6.64 -3.97 13.22
N GLU A 233 7.70 -3.80 13.99
CA GLU A 233 8.98 -3.28 13.52
C GLU A 233 10.08 -4.35 13.57
N TRP A 234 11.15 -4.04 12.86
CA TRP A 234 12.40 -4.79 12.91
C TRP A 234 13.04 -4.69 14.30
N ARG A 235 13.60 -5.80 14.79
CA ARG A 235 14.22 -5.92 16.13
C ARG A 235 15.68 -6.36 16.07
N GLY A 236 16.27 -6.39 14.88
CA GLY A 236 17.67 -6.77 14.69
C GLY A 236 18.58 -5.55 14.67
N ASP A 237 19.72 -5.71 14.01
CA ASP A 237 20.67 -4.62 13.80
C ASP A 237 20.01 -3.40 13.15
N TRP A 238 20.24 -2.21 13.71
CA TRP A 238 19.63 -0.94 13.29
C TRP A 238 18.13 -0.81 13.58
N SER A 239 17.52 -1.70 14.36
CA SER A 239 16.22 -1.40 14.98
C SER A 239 16.29 -0.16 15.86
N ASP A 240 15.14 0.40 16.23
CA ASP A 240 15.05 1.58 17.09
C ASP A 240 15.80 1.42 18.42
N THR A 241 15.81 0.22 19.00
CA THR A 241 16.53 -0.08 20.25
C THR A 241 17.94 -0.65 20.05
N SER A 242 18.47 -0.65 18.83
CA SER A 242 19.76 -1.26 18.50
C SER A 242 20.93 -0.42 19.00
N ARG A 243 21.89 -1.05 19.69
CA ARG A 243 23.15 -0.40 20.10
C ARG A 243 24.05 0.00 18.94
N LYS A 244 23.79 -0.49 17.72
CA LYS A 244 24.58 -0.11 16.52
C LYS A 244 24.48 1.37 16.18
N TRP A 245 23.43 2.06 16.63
CA TRP A 245 23.34 3.51 16.50
C TRP A 245 24.43 4.24 17.27
N ASP A 246 24.93 3.68 18.38
CA ASP A 246 26.01 4.26 19.19
C ASP A 246 27.37 4.27 18.47
N ASP A 247 27.52 3.42 17.45
CA ASP A 247 28.75 3.25 16.69
C ASP A 247 28.89 4.25 15.53
N LEU A 248 27.93 5.16 15.33
CA LEU A 248 28.00 6.17 14.27
C LEU A 248 28.98 7.31 14.60
N ILE A 249 29.70 7.80 13.58
CA ILE A 249 30.67 8.90 13.73
C ILE A 249 29.99 10.20 14.14
N ASP A 250 28.87 10.54 13.49
CA ASP A 250 28.26 11.88 13.60
C ASP A 250 27.16 12.00 14.65
N GLY A 251 26.94 10.98 15.50
CA GLY A 251 25.75 10.93 16.36
C GLY A 251 24.45 11.11 15.56
N ALA A 252 24.49 10.77 14.27
CA ALA A 252 23.46 11.07 13.30
C ALA A 252 22.12 10.52 13.79
N ARG A 253 21.16 11.45 13.91
CA ARG A 253 19.80 11.35 14.42
C ARG A 253 19.34 9.90 14.64
N ILE A 254 19.42 9.47 15.90
CA ILE A 254 18.72 8.27 16.39
C ILE A 254 17.25 8.41 15.94
N PRO A 255 16.65 7.38 15.33
CA PRO A 255 15.22 7.42 15.00
C PRO A 255 14.42 7.73 16.26
N ASP A 256 13.42 8.61 16.18
CA ASP A 256 12.50 8.80 17.30
C ASP A 256 11.89 7.44 17.63
N HIS A 257 12.05 6.99 18.88
CA HIS A 257 11.51 5.71 19.34
C HIS A 257 9.98 5.81 19.35
N ALA A 258 9.35 5.39 18.26
CA ALA A 258 7.91 5.40 18.11
C ALA A 258 7.47 4.03 17.59
N GLU A 259 6.49 3.41 18.25
CA GLU A 259 5.83 2.23 17.70
C GLU A 259 4.86 2.66 16.58
N ASP A 260 5.41 3.12 15.45
CA ASP A 260 4.67 3.64 14.29
C ASP A 260 4.77 2.72 13.05
N GLY A 261 5.42 1.57 13.19
CA GLY A 261 5.62 0.61 12.11
C GLY A 261 6.76 0.96 11.15
N GLU A 262 7.48 2.06 11.38
CA GLU A 262 8.68 2.42 10.63
C GLU A 262 9.93 1.93 11.34
N PHE A 263 10.90 1.40 10.57
CA PHE A 263 12.14 0.91 11.12
C PHE A 263 13.26 0.99 10.11
N TRP A 264 14.50 0.96 10.60
CA TRP A 264 15.69 0.88 9.78
C TRP A 264 16.23 -0.54 9.70
N ILE A 265 16.79 -0.89 8.55
CA ILE A 265 17.43 -2.19 8.31
C ILE A 265 18.61 -2.03 7.36
N SER A 266 19.67 -2.82 7.54
CA SER A 266 20.79 -2.86 6.60
C SER A 266 20.37 -3.48 5.27
N ILE A 267 20.97 -3.06 4.16
CA ILE A 267 20.71 -3.68 2.83
C ILE A 267 21.03 -5.19 2.84
N GLY A 268 22.00 -5.62 3.64
CA GLY A 268 22.37 -7.03 3.79
C GLY A 268 21.28 -7.84 4.48
N ASP A 269 20.77 -7.34 5.61
CA ASP A 269 19.65 -7.98 6.30
C ASP A 269 18.36 -7.91 5.47
N PHE A 270 18.13 -6.80 4.77
CA PHE A 270 17.01 -6.66 3.87
C PHE A 270 16.97 -7.78 2.83
N LEU A 271 18.09 -8.05 2.14
CA LEU A 271 18.19 -9.16 1.18
C LEU A 271 18.04 -10.55 1.81
N ARG A 272 18.31 -10.68 3.12
CA ARG A 272 18.18 -11.94 3.86
C ARG A 272 16.74 -12.24 4.29
N TYR A 273 15.97 -11.21 4.65
CA TYR A 273 14.64 -11.39 5.25
C TYR A 273 13.49 -11.07 4.29
N PHE A 274 13.70 -10.17 3.32
CA PHE A 274 12.70 -9.85 2.31
C PHE A 274 12.89 -10.77 1.10
N PHE A 275 11.80 -11.06 0.38
CA PHE A 275 11.84 -11.98 -0.78
C PHE A 275 11.70 -11.24 -2.11
N GLN A 276 11.16 -10.02 -2.08
CA GLN A 276 10.98 -9.21 -3.28
C GLN A 276 10.97 -7.71 -2.98
N LEU A 277 11.18 -6.95 -4.05
CA LEU A 277 10.96 -5.52 -4.16
C LEU A 277 10.09 -5.24 -5.39
N THR A 278 9.25 -4.21 -5.36
CA THR A 278 8.52 -3.72 -6.52
C THR A 278 8.68 -2.21 -6.60
N ILE A 279 9.28 -1.73 -7.69
CA ILE A 279 9.44 -0.31 -8.01
C ILE A 279 8.26 0.08 -8.88
N CYS A 280 7.51 1.09 -8.45
CA CYS A 280 6.30 1.56 -9.10
C CYS A 280 6.50 3.01 -9.51
N SER A 281 6.41 3.27 -10.81
CA SER A 281 6.64 4.60 -11.37
C SER A 281 5.46 4.98 -12.24
N ILE A 282 5.00 6.22 -12.11
CA ILE A 282 4.17 6.84 -13.14
C ILE A 282 5.09 6.92 -14.36
N THR A 283 4.69 6.33 -15.49
CA THR A 283 5.43 6.52 -16.73
C THR A 283 5.44 8.02 -17.02
N PRO A 284 6.59 8.62 -17.35
CA PRO A 284 6.61 10.01 -17.77
C PRO A 284 5.66 10.16 -18.95
N ASP A 285 4.88 11.24 -18.90
CA ASP A 285 4.35 11.92 -20.07
C ASP A 285 5.54 12.14 -21.00
N VAL A 286 5.70 11.32 -22.04
CA VAL A 286 7.00 11.15 -22.71
C VAL A 286 7.36 12.42 -23.50
N ASP A 287 6.37 13.27 -23.80
CA ASP A 287 6.52 14.54 -24.51
C ASP A 287 6.28 15.79 -23.63
N VAL A 288 5.88 15.61 -22.37
CA VAL A 288 5.66 16.68 -21.38
C VAL A 288 4.65 17.73 -21.87
N ASP A 289 3.66 17.34 -22.67
CA ASP A 289 2.65 18.23 -23.22
C ASP A 289 1.45 18.47 -22.26
N GLY A 290 1.40 17.73 -21.14
CA GLY A 290 0.35 17.82 -20.14
C GLY A 290 -0.96 17.16 -20.58
N ARG A 291 -0.94 16.36 -21.64
CA ARG A 291 -2.02 15.47 -22.07
C ARG A 291 -1.67 14.04 -21.69
N ARG A 292 -2.53 13.12 -22.11
CA ARG A 292 -2.37 11.71 -21.85
C ARG A 292 -1.84 11.08 -23.12
N ASP A 293 -0.63 10.52 -23.08
CA ASP A 293 -0.12 9.64 -24.13
C ASP A 293 -1.13 8.50 -24.38
N ASP A 294 -1.83 8.54 -25.51
CA ASP A 294 -2.59 7.41 -26.03
C ASP A 294 -1.64 6.54 -26.84
N LEU A 295 -1.54 5.25 -26.49
CA LEU A 295 -0.76 4.27 -27.25
C LEU A 295 -1.17 4.19 -28.73
N SER A 296 -2.38 4.66 -29.08
CA SER A 296 -2.84 4.78 -30.47
C SER A 296 -2.00 5.75 -31.32
N GLU A 297 -1.33 6.74 -30.71
CA GLU A 297 -0.53 7.73 -31.42
C GLU A 297 0.85 7.19 -31.84
N TYR A 298 1.37 6.20 -31.10
CA TYR A 298 2.66 5.54 -31.41
C TYR A 298 2.52 4.34 -32.35
N ILE A 299 1.28 3.87 -32.59
CA ILE A 299 0.98 2.82 -33.57
C ILE A 299 0.42 3.47 -34.84
N SER A 300 1.16 4.46 -35.38
CA SER A 300 0.94 4.81 -36.79
C SER A 300 1.68 3.77 -37.64
N TYR A 301 0.87 2.99 -38.36
CA TYR A 301 1.30 1.95 -39.28
C TYR A 301 2.47 2.43 -40.15
N GLU A 302 3.62 1.75 -40.05
CA GLU A 302 4.48 1.55 -41.21
C GLU A 302 3.66 0.81 -42.28
N LYS A 303 2.94 1.58 -43.10
CA LYS A 303 2.63 1.15 -44.47
C LYS A 303 3.95 1.22 -45.23
N VAL A 304 4.73 0.15 -45.12
CA VAL A 304 5.74 -0.19 -46.11
C VAL A 304 4.98 -0.59 -47.38
N LEU A 305 5.01 0.29 -48.38
CA LEU A 305 4.97 -0.10 -49.79
C LEU A 305 6.32 -0.72 -50.14
#